data_AF-A0A0R1QIB6-F1
#
_entry.id   AF-A0A0R1QIB6-F1
#
_cell.length_a   1.000
_cell.length_b   1.000
_cell.length_c   1.000
_cell.angle_alpha   90.00
_cell.angle_beta   90.00
_cell.angle_gamma   90.00
#
_symmetry.space_group_name_H-M   'P 1'
#
loop_
_entity.id
_entity.type
_entity.pdbx_description
1 polymer ?
#
loop_
_entity_poly.entity_id
_entity_poly.type
_entity_poly.pdbx_seq_one_letter_code
_entity_poly.pdbx_strand_id
1 'polypeptide(L)' 'MTKNYLRTHGIDFVEHNINDEPEYIDYLKNKGFQAVPVLEADGFEAFSGFRPDALKQLAS' A
#
# COMPACT_ATOMS: atom_id res chain seq x y z
N MET A 1 1.85 7.50 -9.12
CA MET A 1 1.99 6.48 -10.18
C MET A 1 1.38 5.14 -9.77
N THR A 2 1.55 4.68 -8.53
CA THR A 2 0.91 3.47 -7.95
C THR A 2 -0.60 3.39 -8.14
N LYS A 3 -1.33 4.43 -7.71
CA LYS A 3 -2.79 4.51 -7.83
C LYS A 3 -3.29 4.42 -9.26
N ASN A 4 -2.59 5.10 -10.17
CA ASN A 4 -2.98 5.11 -11.58
C ASN A 4 -2.79 3.72 -12.20
N TYR A 5 -1.78 2.98 -11.76
CA TYR A 5 -1.53 1.61 -12.19
C TYR A 5 -2.65 0.67 -11.72
N LEU A 6 -2.95 0.65 -10.41
CA LEU A 6 -4.05 -0.16 -9.83
C LEU A 6 -5.39 0.16 -10.52
N ARG A 7 -5.70 1.44 -10.70
CA ARG A 7 -6.91 1.89 -11.40
C ARG A 7 -6.95 1.47 -12.88
N THR A 8 -5.83 1.52 -13.58
CA THR A 8 -5.75 1.09 -15.00
C THR A 8 -5.93 -0.41 -15.14
N HIS A 9 -5.50 -1.17 -14.13
CA HIS A 9 -5.65 -2.63 -14.06
C HIS A 9 -6.98 -3.09 -13.45
N GLY A 10 -7.87 -2.17 -13.04
CA GLY A 10 -9.17 -2.51 -12.45
C GLY A 10 -9.05 -3.16 -11.07
N ILE A 11 -7.95 -2.93 -10.37
CA ILE A 11 -7.71 -3.45 -9.03
C ILE A 11 -8.34 -2.47 -8.05
N ASP A 12 -9.35 -2.90 -7.30
CA ASP A 12 -9.90 -2.15 -6.18
C ASP A 12 -8.80 -1.94 -5.12
N PHE A 13 -8.56 -0.68 -4.77
CA PHE A 13 -7.64 -0.31 -3.71
C PHE A 13 -8.24 0.79 -2.85
N VAL A 14 -7.92 0.75 -1.57
CA VAL A 14 -8.28 1.81 -0.62
C VAL A 14 -7.01 2.55 -0.25
N GLU A 15 -7.06 3.88 -0.31
CA GLU A 15 -6.00 4.71 0.24
C GLU A 15 -6.39 5.14 1.65
N HIS A 16 -5.51 4.85 2.60
CA HIS A 16 -5.54 5.40 3.95
C HIS A 16 -4.40 6.40 4.11
N ASN A 17 -4.73 7.67 4.34
CA ASN A 17 -3.73 8.71 4.56
C ASN A 17 -3.49 8.86 6.06
N ILE A 18 -2.30 8.47 6.52
CA ILE A 18 -1.91 8.59 7.93
C ILE A 18 -1.94 10.03 8.49
N ASN A 19 -1.96 11.05 7.63
CA ASN A 19 -2.13 12.44 8.06
C ASN A 19 -3.58 12.77 8.44
N ASP A 20 -4.54 12.16 7.76
CA ASP A 20 -5.98 12.32 8.01
C ASP A 20 -6.45 11.28 9.05
N GLU A 21 -5.90 10.07 9.00
CA GLU A 21 -6.27 8.92 9.84
C GLU A 21 -5.06 8.46 10.69
N PRO A 22 -4.76 9.13 11.81
CA PRO A 22 -3.61 8.81 12.65
C PRO A 22 -3.68 7.43 13.31
N GLU A 23 -4.85 6.79 13.33
CA GLU A 23 -5.03 5.40 13.78
C GLU A 23 -4.15 4.41 12.99
N TYR A 24 -3.94 4.68 11.70
CA TYR A 24 -3.08 3.85 10.86
C TYR A 24 -1.61 4.01 11.22
N ILE A 25 -1.20 5.09 11.90
CA ILE A 25 0.19 5.24 12.39
C ILE A 25 0.49 4.14 13.42
N ASP A 26 -0.45 3.90 14.34
CA ASP A 26 -0.28 2.87 15.37
C ASP A 26 -0.35 1.48 14.75
N TYR A 27 -1.24 1.27 13.77
CA TYR A 27 -1.30 0.05 12.96
C TYR A 27 0.04 -0.26 12.27
N LEU A 28 0.62 0.72 11.58
CA LEU A 28 1.91 0.57 10.88
C LEU A 28 3.05 0.30 11.85
N LYS A 29 3.07 0.97 13.00
CA LYS A 29 4.06 0.74 14.06
C LYS A 29 3.93 -0.67 14.65
N ASN A 30 2.72 -1.16 14.90
CA ASN A 30 2.49 -2.52 15.40
C ASN A 30 2.95 -3.57 14.38
N LYS A 31 2.80 -3.29 13.08
CA LYS A 31 3.34 -4.14 12.01
C LYS A 31 4.85 -4.03 11.82
N GLY A 32 5.52 -3.11 12.51
CA GLY A 32 6.97 -2.90 12.40
C GLY A 32 7.39 -2.07 11.19
N PHE A 33 6.46 -1.44 10.48
CA PHE A 33 6.78 -0.53 9.38
C PHE A 33 7.27 0.81 9.93
N GLN A 34 8.43 1.24 9.46
CA GLN A 34 9.04 2.51 9.86
C GLN A 34 9.02 3.55 8.74
N ALA A 35 8.56 3.18 7.55
CA ALA A 35 8.55 4.03 6.37
C ALA A 35 7.21 3.95 5.63
N VAL A 36 6.74 5.11 5.17
CA VAL A 36 5.59 5.26 4.27
C VAL A 36 6.06 5.66 2.87
N PRO A 37 5.30 5.36 1.79
CA PRO A 37 3.97 4.72 1.75
C PRO A 37 4.04 3.21 2.00
N VAL A 38 3.06 2.65 2.71
CA VAL A 38 2.92 1.19 2.87
C VAL A 38 1.81 0.72 1.96
N LEU A 39 2.07 -0.37 1.23
CA LEU A 39 1.07 -1.05 0.43
C LEU A 39 0.76 -2.40 1.05
N GLU A 40 -0.54 -2.67 1.14
CA GLU A 40 -1.08 -3.93 1.58
C GLU A 40 -2.06 -4.40 0.51
N ALA A 41 -1.95 -5.65 0.13
CA ALA A 41 -2.84 -6.24 -0.84
C ALA A 41 -3.20 -7.65 -0.38
N ASP A 42 -4.45 -8.03 -0.62
CA ASP A 42 -4.96 -9.33 -0.23
C ASP A 42 -4.21 -10.43 -0.99
N GLY A 43 -3.59 -11.37 -0.27
CA GLY A 43 -2.74 -12.41 -0.85
C GLY A 43 -1.27 -12.01 -1.08
N PHE A 44 -0.84 -10.81 -0.67
CA PHE A 44 0.55 -10.35 -0.78
C PHE A 44 1.12 -9.89 0.56
N GLU A 45 2.43 -10.05 0.74
CA GLU A 45 3.11 -9.46 1.89
C GLU A 45 3.06 -7.94 1.81
N ALA A 46 2.58 -7.31 2.88
CA ALA A 46 2.60 -5.87 3.05
C ALA A 46 4.04 -5.36 2.94
N PHE A 47 4.26 -4.31 2.15
CA PHE A 47 5.59 -3.74 1.96
C PHE A 47 5.58 -2.22 2.12
N SER A 48 6.64 -1.72 2.74
CA SER A 48 6.90 -0.28 2.82
C SER A 48 7.73 0.20 1.64
N GLY A 49 7.36 1.37 1.11
CA GLY A 49 8.04 2.07 0.04
C GLY A 49 7.37 1.94 -1.33
N PHE A 50 7.80 2.77 -2.28
CA PHE A 50 7.36 2.70 -3.67
C PHE A 50 8.08 1.56 -4.40
N ARG A 51 7.41 0.41 -4.58
CA ARG A 51 7.95 -0.77 -5.28
C ARG A 51 7.19 -1.04 -6.58
N PRO A 52 7.71 -0.62 -7.74
CA PRO A 52 7.05 -0.88 -9.03
C PRO A 52 6.98 -2.37 -9.37
N ASP A 53 7.93 -3.19 -8.89
CA ASP A 53 7.94 -4.64 -9.10
C ASP A 53 6.73 -5.33 -8.43
N ALA A 54 6.42 -4.96 -7.19
CA ALA A 54 5.28 -5.52 -6.46
C ALA A 54 3.94 -5.10 -7.09
N LEU A 55 3.87 -3.87 -7.59
CA LEU A 55 2.70 -3.40 -8.34
C LEU A 55 2.46 -4.20 -9.61
N LYS A 56 3.53 -4.51 -10.37
CA LYS A 56 3.42 -5.39 -11.54
C LYS A 56 2.92 -6.77 -11.17
N GLN A 57 3.34 -7.32 -10.02
CA GLN A 57 2.90 -8.63 -9.56
C GLN A 57 1.42 -8.65 -9.17
N LEU A 58 0.88 -7.53 -8.66
CA LEU A 58 -0.56 -7.37 -8.38
C LEU A 58 -1.43 -7.24 -9.64
N ALA A 59 -0.83 -6.81 -10.75
CA ALA A 59 -1.49 -6.59 -12.02
C ALA A 59 -1.32 -7.72 -13.05
N SER A 60 -0.66 -8.81 -12.65
CA SER A 60 -0.29 -9.91 -13.54
C SER A 60 -1.19 -11.13 -13.42
#